data_AF-A0A5C7V818-F1
#
_entry.id   AF-A0A5C7V818-F1
#
_cell.length_a   1.000
_cell.length_b   1.000
_cell.length_c   1.000
_cell.angle_alpha   90.00
_cell.angle_beta   90.00
_cell.angle_gamma   90.00
#
_symmetry.space_group_name_H-M   'P 1'
#
loop_
_entity.id
_entity.type
_entity.pdbx_description
1 polymer ?
#
loop_
_entity_poly.entity_id
_entity_poly.type
_entity_poly.pdbx_seq_one_letter_code
_entity_poly.pdbx_strand_id
1 'polypeptide(L)'
;MLGVPKALPALKKQSGAVAVIIALSLAGLIGFVGLALDLGKLFVAKTELQNSVDACALAAARELTGANSNQLILAEAAGIATGERHRVYFQGEAISISSVAFAVSLVDDYRSASDIDPAEAVEMRYARCEANRADILNWFIQVLNLFPGVDIGSQTVAATAVATLSPSQIISCAIPVGLCTDDVPPSTPVGTWLESVLGPPAGGKKSESGNLTGNFMWVDYSPPGGGASELAGQLTGPGVCSLPAQGSQVGEAGVKSSLANDWNSRFGINQGSVKEGDAIPDYSGYAYTEVNWPSKFNALSDFQSKRGANIPYQGDASTGLNTHGTAVDATYLQENGADRRLVTVAVVDCDGFTSGTTAPVQAWACVLMLHPINNSQGGSGTGATRMYLEYLGRSNDTGSPCATNGVPAGPTGIGPMVPALVR
;
A
#
# COMPACT_ATOMS: atom_id res chain seq x y z
N MET A 1 -23.95 -11.06 -111.20
CA MET A 1 -23.49 -11.76 -109.98
C MET A 1 -23.00 -10.71 -108.99
N LEU A 2 -23.82 -10.39 -107.98
CA LEU A 2 -23.45 -9.47 -106.89
C LEU A 2 -23.22 -10.34 -105.65
N GLY A 3 -22.00 -10.27 -105.09
CA GLY A 3 -21.56 -11.10 -103.97
C GLY A 3 -22.23 -10.72 -102.65
N VAL A 4 -22.61 -11.73 -101.88
CA VAL A 4 -23.20 -11.61 -100.54
C VAL A 4 -22.11 -11.19 -99.53
N PRO A 5 -22.34 -10.18 -98.67
CA PRO A 5 -21.39 -9.83 -97.62
C PRO A 5 -21.42 -10.86 -96.48
N LYS A 6 -20.22 -11.27 -96.03
CA LYS A 6 -20.01 -12.23 -94.94
C LYS A 6 -20.18 -11.51 -93.59
N ALA A 7 -21.16 -11.92 -92.79
CA ALA A 7 -21.36 -11.36 -91.44
C ALA A 7 -20.19 -11.74 -90.51
N LEU A 8 -19.66 -10.76 -89.78
CA LEU A 8 -18.63 -10.96 -88.75
C LEU A 8 -19.25 -11.59 -87.48
N PRO A 9 -18.54 -12.50 -86.79
CA PRO A 9 -19.07 -13.16 -85.60
C PRO A 9 -19.20 -12.17 -84.44
N ALA A 10 -20.36 -12.16 -83.80
CA ALA A 10 -20.61 -11.36 -82.60
C ALA A 10 -19.74 -11.88 -81.43
N LEU A 11 -18.99 -10.98 -80.80
CA LEU A 11 -18.23 -11.28 -79.57
C LEU A 11 -19.21 -11.69 -78.46
N LYS A 12 -19.12 -12.95 -78.01
CA LYS A 12 -19.86 -13.47 -76.84
C LYS A 12 -19.46 -12.66 -75.60
N LYS A 13 -20.41 -11.89 -75.04
CA LYS A 13 -20.23 -11.21 -73.75
C LYS A 13 -20.17 -12.24 -72.62
N GLN A 14 -19.05 -12.27 -71.89
CA GLN A 14 -18.81 -13.05 -70.67
C GLN A 14 -19.55 -12.42 -69.46
N SER A 15 -20.89 -12.31 -69.51
CA SER A 15 -21.68 -11.57 -68.51
C SER A 15 -22.07 -12.35 -67.25
N GLY A 16 -21.55 -13.57 -67.05
CA GLY A 16 -21.87 -14.42 -65.88
C GLY A 16 -20.70 -14.68 -64.92
N ALA A 17 -19.49 -14.89 -65.44
CA ALA A 17 -18.32 -15.26 -64.63
C ALA A 17 -17.88 -14.15 -63.66
N VAL A 18 -18.04 -12.88 -64.07
CA VAL A 18 -17.69 -11.71 -63.25
C VAL A 18 -18.56 -11.65 -61.99
N ALA A 19 -19.84 -12.01 -62.08
CA ALA A 19 -20.74 -12.01 -60.92
C ALA A 19 -20.32 -13.04 -59.86
N VAL A 20 -19.85 -14.22 -60.28
CA VAL A 20 -19.36 -15.28 -59.38
C VAL A 20 -18.08 -14.85 -58.65
N ILE A 21 -17.13 -14.27 -59.38
CA ILE A 21 -15.87 -13.78 -58.80
C ILE A 21 -16.12 -12.66 -57.80
N ILE A 22 -17.03 -11.72 -58.12
CA ILE A 22 -17.42 -10.64 -57.21
C ILE A 22 -18.10 -11.22 -55.96
N ALA A 23 -19.02 -12.17 -56.11
CA ALA A 23 -19.71 -12.79 -54.97
C ALA A 23 -18.74 -13.49 -54.01
N LEU A 24 -17.79 -14.26 -54.54
CA LEU A 24 -16.76 -14.94 -53.73
C LEU A 24 -15.80 -13.94 -53.08
N SER A 25 -15.42 -12.88 -53.79
CA SER A 25 -14.54 -11.83 -53.24
C SER A 25 -15.23 -11.05 -52.12
N LEU A 26 -16.51 -10.71 -52.29
CA LEU A 26 -17.30 -10.02 -51.28
C LEU A 26 -17.49 -10.89 -50.03
N ALA A 27 -17.77 -12.19 -50.20
CA ALA A 27 -17.85 -13.12 -49.08
C ALA A 27 -16.52 -13.21 -48.31
N GLY A 28 -15.39 -13.27 -49.02
CA GLY A 28 -14.06 -13.22 -48.42
C GLY A 28 -13.82 -11.93 -47.63
N LEU A 29 -14.15 -10.77 -48.21
CA LEU A 29 -14.01 -9.47 -47.55
C LEU A 29 -14.88 -9.35 -46.29
N ILE A 30 -16.12 -9.83 -46.32
CA ILE A 30 -17.01 -9.88 -45.15
C ILE A 30 -16.43 -10.82 -44.08
N GLY A 31 -15.85 -11.95 -44.48
CA GLY A 31 -15.15 -12.85 -43.56
C GLY A 31 -13.99 -12.17 -42.84
N PHE A 32 -13.19 -11.38 -43.55
CA PHE A 32 -12.10 -10.59 -42.94
C PHE A 32 -12.60 -9.50 -41.99
N VAL A 33 -13.69 -8.81 -42.35
CA VAL A 33 -14.32 -7.82 -41.45
C VAL A 33 -14.84 -8.51 -40.19
N GLY A 34 -15.46 -9.68 -40.34
CA GLY A 34 -15.95 -10.46 -39.22
C GLY A 34 -14.85 -10.90 -38.26
N LEU A 35 -13.76 -11.46 -38.80
CA LEU A 35 -12.55 -11.79 -38.06
C LEU A 35 -12.00 -10.57 -37.29
N ALA A 36 -11.92 -9.42 -37.96
CA ALA A 36 -11.39 -8.20 -37.34
C ALA A 36 -12.24 -7.73 -36.15
N LEU A 37 -13.58 -7.78 -36.27
CA LEU A 37 -14.50 -7.40 -35.19
C LEU A 37 -14.46 -8.40 -34.02
N ASP A 38 -14.48 -9.70 -34.33
CA ASP A 38 -14.45 -10.75 -33.31
C ASP A 38 -13.14 -10.77 -32.53
N LEU A 39 -11.99 -10.66 -33.22
CA LEU A 39 -10.70 -10.51 -32.56
C LEU A 39 -10.63 -9.20 -31.78
N GLY A 40 -11.06 -8.08 -32.36
CA GLY A 40 -11.08 -6.79 -31.69
C GLY A 40 -11.82 -6.84 -30.36
N LYS A 41 -12.96 -7.52 -30.32
CA LYS A 41 -13.72 -7.77 -29.09
C LYS A 41 -12.97 -8.60 -28.07
N LEU A 42 -12.32 -9.68 -28.47
CA LEU A 42 -11.51 -10.52 -27.57
C LEU A 42 -10.33 -9.72 -26.99
N PHE A 43 -9.69 -8.88 -27.80
CA PHE A 43 -8.61 -8.00 -27.35
C PHE A 43 -9.09 -6.95 -26.34
N VAL A 44 -10.25 -6.35 -26.56
CA VAL A 44 -10.86 -5.42 -25.60
C VAL A 44 -11.16 -6.15 -24.28
N ALA A 45 -11.85 -7.30 -24.34
CA ALA A 45 -12.14 -8.09 -23.14
C ALA A 45 -10.86 -8.52 -22.40
N LYS A 46 -9.82 -8.93 -23.13
CA LYS A 46 -8.51 -9.28 -22.55
C LYS A 46 -7.87 -8.09 -21.83
N THR A 47 -7.93 -6.91 -22.43
CA THR A 47 -7.34 -5.68 -21.87
C THR A 47 -8.11 -5.23 -20.63
N GLU A 48 -9.44 -5.30 -20.67
CA GLU A 48 -10.31 -4.98 -19.52
C GLU A 48 -10.07 -5.95 -18.36
N LEU A 49 -9.96 -7.25 -18.63
CA LEU A 49 -9.58 -8.25 -17.62
C LEU A 49 -8.18 -7.97 -17.06
N GLN A 50 -7.21 -7.61 -17.90
CA GLN A 50 -5.85 -7.32 -17.45
C GLN A 50 -5.82 -6.11 -16.51
N ASN A 51 -6.51 -5.02 -16.85
CA ASN A 51 -6.61 -3.85 -15.96
C ASN A 51 -7.22 -4.21 -14.60
N SER A 52 -8.23 -5.09 -14.59
CA SER A 52 -8.86 -5.57 -13.35
C SER A 52 -7.90 -6.39 -12.48
N VAL A 53 -7.21 -7.38 -13.06
CA VAL A 53 -6.27 -8.22 -12.28
C VAL A 53 -5.02 -7.45 -11.86
N ASP A 54 -4.55 -6.49 -12.65
CA ASP A 54 -3.44 -5.60 -12.28
C ASP A 54 -3.82 -4.76 -11.05
N ALA A 55 -5.01 -4.17 -11.04
CA ALA A 55 -5.52 -3.40 -9.92
C ALA A 55 -5.77 -4.28 -8.67
N CYS A 56 -6.28 -5.50 -8.87
CA CYS A 56 -6.44 -6.50 -7.81
C CYS A 56 -5.08 -6.86 -7.19
N ALA A 57 -4.08 -7.18 -8.00
CA ALA A 57 -2.77 -7.60 -7.52
C ALA A 57 -2.07 -6.46 -6.76
N LEU A 58 -2.11 -5.23 -7.29
CA LEU A 58 -1.56 -4.06 -6.60
C LEU A 58 -2.26 -3.78 -5.27
N ALA A 59 -3.59 -3.91 -5.23
CA ALA A 59 -4.36 -3.72 -4.01
C ALA A 59 -4.10 -4.82 -2.97
N ALA A 60 -3.91 -6.07 -3.39
CA ALA A 60 -3.57 -7.16 -2.50
C ALA A 60 -2.12 -7.01 -1.97
N ALA A 61 -1.16 -6.72 -2.86
CA ALA A 61 0.25 -6.58 -2.49
C ALA A 61 0.51 -5.45 -1.49
N ARG A 62 -0.33 -4.40 -1.47
CA ARG A 62 -0.20 -3.30 -0.51
C ARG A 62 -0.35 -3.73 0.95
N GLU A 63 -1.11 -4.80 1.20
CA GLU A 63 -1.35 -5.33 2.54
C GLU A 63 -0.22 -6.27 2.98
N LEU A 64 0.65 -6.73 2.05
CA LEU A 64 1.72 -7.72 2.30
C LEU A 64 2.98 -7.13 2.94
N THR A 65 2.81 -6.33 3.98
CA THR A 65 3.90 -5.63 4.68
C THR A 65 4.56 -6.50 5.76
N GLY A 66 3.96 -7.62 6.15
CA GLY A 66 4.35 -8.31 7.38
C GLY A 66 3.80 -7.67 8.65
N ALA A 67 3.15 -6.51 8.59
CA ALA A 67 2.74 -5.71 9.75
C ALA A 67 1.59 -6.28 10.60
N ASN A 68 0.82 -7.23 10.06
CA ASN A 68 -0.38 -7.77 10.67
C ASN A 68 -0.46 -9.28 10.37
N SER A 69 -0.74 -10.11 11.38
CA SER A 69 -0.91 -11.56 11.17
C SER A 69 -2.11 -11.90 10.30
N ASN A 70 -3.10 -11.01 10.20
CA ASN A 70 -4.29 -11.18 9.35
C ASN A 70 -4.10 -10.60 7.94
N GLN A 71 -2.88 -10.24 7.54
CA GLN A 71 -2.67 -9.51 6.28
C GLN A 71 -3.20 -10.22 5.04
N LEU A 72 -3.21 -11.56 5.00
CA LEU A 72 -3.71 -12.29 3.83
C LEU A 72 -5.22 -12.12 3.64
N ILE A 73 -5.97 -12.07 4.73
CA ILE A 73 -7.42 -11.81 4.71
C ILE A 73 -7.69 -10.39 4.22
N LEU A 74 -6.91 -9.43 4.73
CA LEU A 74 -7.00 -8.03 4.31
C LEU A 74 -6.61 -7.86 2.84
N ALA A 75 -5.53 -8.54 2.40
CA ALA A 75 -5.02 -8.53 1.04
C ALA A 75 -6.03 -9.10 0.05
N GLU A 76 -6.64 -10.25 0.38
CA GLU A 76 -7.66 -10.88 -0.44
C GLU A 76 -8.90 -9.98 -0.58
N ALA A 77 -9.41 -9.45 0.54
CA ALA A 77 -10.54 -8.54 0.54
C ALA A 77 -10.25 -7.25 -0.26
N ALA A 78 -9.07 -6.65 -0.07
CA ALA A 78 -8.62 -5.47 -0.78
C ALA A 78 -8.47 -5.72 -2.29
N GLY A 79 -7.89 -6.87 -2.66
CA GLY A 79 -7.71 -7.31 -4.04
C GLY A 79 -9.04 -7.50 -4.76
N ILE A 80 -9.94 -8.31 -4.19
CA ILE A 80 -11.28 -8.57 -4.75
C ILE A 80 -12.08 -7.27 -4.86
N ALA A 81 -12.16 -6.49 -3.78
CA ALA A 81 -12.94 -5.25 -3.77
C ALA A 81 -12.44 -4.21 -4.79
N THR A 82 -11.14 -4.23 -5.13
CA THR A 82 -10.56 -3.31 -6.13
C THR A 82 -10.70 -3.87 -7.54
N GLY A 83 -10.44 -5.16 -7.73
CA GLY A 83 -10.56 -5.84 -9.02
C GLY A 83 -11.99 -5.80 -9.56
N GLU A 84 -12.98 -6.09 -8.71
CA GLU A 84 -14.41 -6.17 -9.08
C GLU A 84 -15.07 -4.79 -9.29
N ARG A 85 -14.36 -3.68 -9.04
CA ARG A 85 -14.80 -2.34 -9.49
C ARG A 85 -14.69 -2.16 -11.00
N HIS A 86 -13.91 -3.00 -11.66
CA HIS A 86 -13.75 -2.98 -13.11
C HIS A 86 -14.87 -3.77 -13.80
N ARG A 87 -15.06 -3.47 -15.08
CA ARG A 87 -16.04 -4.13 -15.94
C ARG A 87 -15.35 -4.67 -17.18
N VAL A 88 -15.92 -5.73 -17.75
CA VAL A 88 -15.45 -6.41 -18.96
C VAL A 88 -16.51 -6.35 -20.04
N TYR A 89 -16.10 -6.68 -21.26
CA TYR A 89 -16.94 -6.77 -22.43
C TYR A 89 -17.53 -5.41 -22.78
N PHE A 90 -16.65 -4.46 -23.07
CA PHE A 90 -16.97 -3.04 -23.34
C PHE A 90 -17.66 -2.38 -22.13
N GLN A 91 -17.14 -2.65 -20.94
CA GLN A 91 -17.71 -2.22 -19.66
C GLN A 91 -19.17 -2.67 -19.43
N GLY A 92 -19.67 -3.66 -20.18
CA GLY A 92 -21.05 -4.11 -20.10
C GLY A 92 -21.33 -5.04 -18.92
N GLU A 93 -20.34 -5.82 -18.49
CA GLU A 93 -20.48 -6.89 -17.50
C GLU A 93 -19.57 -6.64 -16.28
N ALA A 94 -20.02 -7.04 -15.10
CA ALA A 94 -19.16 -7.02 -13.90
C ALA A 94 -18.11 -8.13 -13.99
N ILE A 95 -16.89 -7.85 -13.55
CA ILE A 95 -15.83 -8.86 -13.41
C ILE A 95 -15.97 -9.52 -12.04
N SER A 96 -15.71 -10.82 -11.98
CA SER A 96 -15.45 -11.52 -10.73
C SER A 96 -14.00 -12.03 -10.72
N ILE A 97 -13.31 -11.81 -9.61
CA ILE A 97 -11.95 -12.30 -9.42
C ILE A 97 -12.02 -13.79 -9.10
N SER A 98 -11.39 -14.62 -9.92
CA SER A 98 -11.46 -16.08 -9.79
C SER A 98 -10.55 -16.62 -8.69
N SER A 99 -9.43 -15.95 -8.42
CA SER A 99 -8.54 -16.30 -7.32
C SER A 99 -7.65 -15.12 -6.92
N VAL A 100 -7.34 -15.06 -5.62
CA VAL A 100 -6.24 -14.28 -5.06
C VAL A 100 -5.35 -15.26 -4.29
N ALA A 101 -4.07 -15.34 -4.64
CA ALA A 101 -3.14 -16.28 -4.05
C ALA A 101 -1.81 -15.61 -3.71
N PHE A 102 -1.05 -16.19 -2.79
CA PHE A 102 0.11 -15.55 -2.17
C PHE A 102 1.36 -16.45 -2.18
N ALA A 103 2.52 -15.80 -2.23
CA ALA A 103 3.82 -16.47 -2.21
C ALA A 103 4.90 -15.61 -1.49
N VAL A 104 5.97 -16.27 -1.04
CA VAL A 104 7.13 -15.60 -0.42
C VAL A 104 8.03 -14.98 -1.49
N SER A 105 8.26 -15.70 -2.60
CA SER A 105 9.01 -15.21 -3.77
C SER A 105 8.23 -15.31 -5.08
N LEU A 106 8.71 -14.63 -6.11
CA LEU A 106 8.08 -14.60 -7.44
C LEU A 106 7.94 -15.99 -8.08
N VAL A 107 8.86 -16.91 -7.78
CA VAL A 107 8.98 -18.23 -8.44
C VAL A 107 8.37 -19.37 -7.63
N ASP A 108 7.87 -19.09 -6.41
CA ASP A 108 7.25 -20.11 -5.56
C ASP A 108 5.82 -20.43 -6.01
N ASP A 109 5.28 -21.53 -5.46
CA ASP A 109 3.88 -21.89 -5.64
C ASP A 109 2.97 -20.92 -4.88
N TYR A 110 2.00 -20.36 -5.59
CA TYR A 110 1.00 -19.45 -5.02
C TYR A 110 -0.11 -20.25 -4.36
N ARG A 111 -0.37 -19.96 -3.08
CA ARG A 111 -1.36 -20.64 -2.24
C ARG A 111 -2.50 -19.69 -1.85
N SER A 112 -3.70 -20.23 -1.64
CA SER A 112 -4.82 -19.42 -1.12
C SER A 112 -4.56 -19.00 0.33
N ALA A 113 -5.22 -17.92 0.79
CA ALA A 113 -5.07 -17.47 2.18
C ALA A 113 -5.42 -18.57 3.20
N SER A 114 -6.40 -19.43 2.89
CA SER A 114 -6.82 -20.53 3.75
C SER A 114 -5.82 -21.69 3.85
N ASP A 115 -4.90 -21.81 2.90
CA ASP A 115 -3.90 -22.89 2.86
C ASP A 115 -2.56 -22.49 3.50
N ILE A 116 -2.46 -21.27 4.04
CA ILE A 116 -1.25 -20.71 4.63
C ILE A 116 -1.43 -20.59 6.14
N ASP A 117 -0.44 -21.09 6.90
CA ASP A 117 -0.46 -20.98 8.36
C ASP A 117 -0.37 -19.50 8.80
N PRO A 118 -1.11 -19.06 9.83
CA PRO A 118 -1.03 -17.68 10.33
C PRO A 118 0.38 -17.21 10.73
N ALA A 119 1.28 -18.11 11.11
CA ALA A 119 2.68 -17.78 11.40
C ALA A 119 3.49 -17.53 10.11
N GLU A 120 3.16 -18.19 9.01
CA GLU A 120 3.78 -17.98 7.68
C GLU A 120 3.17 -16.77 6.95
N ALA A 121 1.95 -16.35 7.33
CA ALA A 121 1.24 -15.25 6.69
C ALA A 121 2.05 -13.93 6.64
N VAL A 122 2.89 -13.70 7.65
CA VAL A 122 3.75 -12.51 7.73
C VAL A 122 4.99 -12.54 6.85
N GLU A 123 5.29 -13.66 6.22
CA GLU A 123 6.40 -13.85 5.30
C GLU A 123 6.01 -13.66 3.83
N MET A 124 4.71 -13.70 3.50
CA MET A 124 4.22 -13.53 2.14
C MET A 124 4.51 -12.13 1.59
N ARG A 125 5.03 -12.03 0.37
CA ARG A 125 5.42 -10.76 -0.26
C ARG A 125 4.87 -10.58 -1.68
N TYR A 126 4.31 -11.62 -2.27
CA TYR A 126 3.75 -11.61 -3.63
C TYR A 126 2.27 -11.97 -3.61
N ALA A 127 1.46 -11.23 -4.35
CA ALA A 127 0.05 -11.52 -4.58
C ALA A 127 -0.19 -11.77 -6.07
N ARG A 128 -0.87 -12.86 -6.41
CA ARG A 128 -1.34 -13.18 -7.75
C ARG A 128 -2.86 -13.12 -7.80
N CYS A 129 -3.39 -12.32 -8.71
CA CYS A 129 -4.81 -12.31 -9.02
C CYS A 129 -5.08 -12.94 -10.38
N GLU A 130 -6.20 -13.64 -10.49
CA GLU A 130 -6.68 -14.19 -11.75
C GLU A 130 -8.15 -13.82 -11.97
N ALA A 131 -8.52 -13.58 -13.22
CA ALA A 131 -9.90 -13.42 -13.65
C ALA A 131 -10.07 -14.01 -15.04
N ASN A 132 -11.25 -14.54 -15.34
CA ASN A 132 -11.57 -15.05 -16.66
C ASN A 132 -13.00 -14.68 -17.07
N ARG A 133 -13.20 -14.64 -18.39
CA ARG A 133 -14.51 -14.55 -19.02
C ARG A 133 -14.61 -15.63 -20.08
N ALA A 134 -15.42 -16.66 -19.78
CA ALA A 134 -15.79 -17.69 -20.73
C ALA A 134 -16.86 -17.20 -21.71
N ASP A 135 -17.33 -18.07 -22.62
CA ASP A 135 -18.56 -17.88 -23.39
C ASP A 135 -18.69 -16.59 -24.21
N ILE A 136 -17.58 -16.05 -24.70
CA ILE A 136 -17.61 -14.92 -25.63
C ILE A 136 -18.04 -15.45 -27.00
N LEU A 137 -19.29 -15.18 -27.37
CA LEU A 137 -19.87 -15.58 -28.65
C LEU A 137 -19.25 -14.79 -29.79
N ASN A 138 -18.75 -15.46 -30.82
CA ASN A 138 -18.32 -14.81 -32.05
C ASN A 138 -19.55 -14.27 -32.83
N TRP A 139 -19.47 -13.04 -33.33
CA TRP A 139 -20.55 -12.38 -34.06
C TRP A 139 -20.58 -12.74 -35.54
N PHE A 140 -19.41 -12.82 -36.18
CA PHE A 140 -19.35 -12.91 -37.64
C PHE A 140 -18.51 -14.08 -38.13
N ILE A 141 -17.45 -14.47 -37.41
CA ILE A 141 -16.56 -15.53 -37.85
C ILE A 141 -17.23 -16.91 -37.88
N GLN A 142 -18.36 -17.06 -37.17
CA GLN A 142 -19.23 -18.24 -37.27
C GLN A 142 -19.75 -18.49 -38.69
N VAL A 143 -19.74 -17.49 -39.58
CA VAL A 143 -20.08 -17.69 -41.00
C VAL A 143 -19.15 -18.71 -41.69
N LEU A 144 -17.92 -18.88 -41.18
CA LEU A 144 -16.98 -19.87 -41.69
C LEU A 144 -17.37 -21.30 -41.31
N ASN A 145 -18.26 -21.50 -40.33
CA ASN A 145 -18.82 -22.83 -40.00
C ASN A 145 -19.67 -23.41 -41.16
N LEU A 146 -19.98 -22.60 -42.19
CA LEU A 146 -20.59 -23.07 -43.43
C LEU A 146 -19.60 -23.88 -44.31
N PHE A 147 -18.30 -23.80 -44.06
CA PHE A 147 -17.29 -24.61 -44.75
C PHE A 147 -17.10 -25.97 -44.06
N PRO A 148 -17.12 -27.09 -44.80
CA PRO A 148 -16.92 -28.42 -44.22
C PRO A 148 -15.60 -28.51 -43.46
N GLY A 149 -15.66 -28.96 -42.20
CA GLY A 149 -14.50 -29.14 -41.33
C GLY A 149 -14.10 -27.92 -40.48
N VAL A 150 -14.86 -26.83 -40.51
CA VAL A 150 -14.67 -25.66 -39.64
C VAL A 150 -15.72 -25.67 -38.52
N ASP A 151 -15.26 -25.65 -37.27
CA ASP A 151 -16.12 -25.57 -36.08
C ASP A 151 -15.60 -24.48 -35.12
N ILE A 152 -16.18 -23.29 -35.21
CA ILE A 152 -15.82 -22.13 -34.41
C ILE A 152 -16.87 -21.93 -33.32
N GLY A 153 -16.50 -22.30 -32.10
CA GLY A 153 -17.30 -22.14 -30.88
C GLY A 153 -17.08 -20.82 -30.15
N SER A 154 -17.68 -20.71 -28.95
CA SER A 154 -17.40 -19.60 -28.03
C SER A 154 -15.94 -19.58 -27.59
N GLN A 155 -15.48 -18.40 -27.18
CA GLN A 155 -14.10 -18.18 -26.77
C GLN A 155 -14.03 -17.81 -25.29
N THR A 156 -12.92 -18.16 -24.65
CA THR A 156 -12.62 -17.81 -23.26
C THR A 156 -11.36 -16.96 -23.22
N VAL A 157 -11.39 -15.90 -22.42
CA VAL A 157 -10.25 -15.02 -22.20
C VAL A 157 -9.95 -15.02 -20.70
N ALA A 158 -8.69 -15.23 -20.33
CA ALA A 158 -8.23 -15.18 -18.94
C ALA A 158 -7.12 -14.15 -18.81
N ALA A 159 -6.99 -13.50 -17.65
CA ALA A 159 -5.90 -12.62 -17.29
C ALA A 159 -5.35 -12.98 -15.91
N THR A 160 -4.05 -12.73 -15.73
CA THR A 160 -3.36 -12.90 -14.46
C THR A 160 -2.38 -11.75 -14.27
N ALA A 161 -2.18 -11.35 -13.02
CA ALA A 161 -1.20 -10.35 -12.65
C ALA A 161 -0.57 -10.73 -11.31
N VAL A 162 0.71 -10.43 -11.17
CA VAL A 162 1.45 -10.58 -9.93
C VAL A 162 1.98 -9.22 -9.51
N ALA A 163 1.87 -8.91 -8.22
CA ALA A 163 2.45 -7.71 -7.64
C ALA A 163 3.20 -8.04 -6.35
N THR A 164 4.17 -7.19 -6.05
CA THR A 164 4.93 -7.20 -4.79
C THR A 164 5.19 -5.77 -4.33
N LEU A 165 5.85 -5.61 -3.19
CA LEU A 165 6.33 -4.33 -2.70
C LEU A 165 7.76 -4.07 -3.21
N SER A 166 7.99 -2.93 -3.86
CA SER A 166 9.29 -2.49 -4.41
C SER A 166 9.61 -1.10 -3.87
N PRO A 167 10.87 -0.71 -3.59
CA PRO A 167 11.21 0.61 -3.05
C PRO A 167 10.59 1.74 -3.86
N SER A 168 10.14 2.83 -3.21
CA SER A 168 9.47 3.96 -3.88
C SER A 168 10.42 5.13 -4.22
N GLN A 169 10.02 5.94 -5.20
CA GLN A 169 10.71 7.20 -5.55
C GLN A 169 10.34 8.34 -4.62
N ILE A 170 9.09 8.38 -4.09
CA ILE A 170 8.52 9.19 -3.00
C ILE A 170 6.99 8.87 -2.92
N ILE A 171 6.38 9.13 -1.74
CA ILE A 171 4.95 9.06 -1.32
C ILE A 171 4.56 7.94 -0.32
N SER A 172 5.47 7.43 0.50
CA SER A 172 5.05 6.93 1.84
C SER A 172 4.91 8.15 2.75
N CYS A 173 3.88 8.18 3.61
CA CYS A 173 3.70 9.31 4.52
C CYS A 173 4.59 9.12 5.75
N ALA A 174 5.41 10.12 6.07
CA ALA A 174 6.18 10.12 7.31
C ALA A 174 5.43 10.86 8.40
N ILE A 175 5.68 10.50 9.65
CA ILE A 175 5.27 11.31 10.79
C ILE A 175 6.34 12.37 11.09
N PRO A 176 6.02 13.46 11.81
CA PRO A 176 6.96 14.53 12.18
C PRO A 176 8.02 14.11 13.20
N VAL A 177 8.59 12.92 13.06
CA VAL A 177 9.69 12.42 13.87
C VAL A 177 10.93 12.25 13.00
N GLY A 178 12.07 12.70 13.51
CA GLY A 178 13.39 12.47 12.93
C GLY A 178 14.28 11.69 13.88
N LEU A 179 14.95 10.66 13.38
CA LEU A 179 15.99 9.91 14.08
C LEU A 179 17.35 10.55 13.82
N CYS A 180 18.19 10.62 14.84
CA CYS A 180 19.55 11.09 14.70
C CYS A 180 20.44 10.02 14.08
N THR A 181 21.16 10.37 13.03
CA THR A 181 21.96 9.40 12.25
C THR A 181 22.96 8.63 13.10
N ASP A 182 23.62 9.31 14.04
CA ASP A 182 24.62 8.71 14.93
C ASP A 182 24.04 7.73 15.95
N ASP A 183 22.74 7.83 16.22
CA ASP A 183 22.01 6.92 17.10
C ASP A 183 21.47 5.68 16.37
N VAL A 184 21.39 5.75 15.02
CA VAL A 184 20.99 4.63 14.16
C VAL A 184 21.99 4.37 13.03
N PRO A 185 23.27 4.07 13.35
CA PRO A 185 24.23 3.66 12.33
C PRO A 185 23.73 2.43 11.57
N PRO A 186 24.25 2.14 10.36
CA PRO A 186 23.83 0.97 9.56
C PRO A 186 23.94 -0.38 10.28
N SER A 187 24.72 -0.48 11.36
CA SER A 187 24.86 -1.67 12.19
C SER A 187 23.82 -1.80 13.31
N THR A 188 22.91 -0.84 13.49
CA THR A 188 21.91 -0.88 14.57
C THR A 188 20.98 -2.08 14.39
N PRO A 189 20.87 -2.97 15.39
CA PRO A 189 19.97 -4.11 15.31
C PRO A 189 18.50 -3.70 15.20
N VAL A 190 17.75 -4.40 14.33
CA VAL A 190 16.29 -4.35 14.32
C VAL A 190 15.75 -4.78 15.68
N GLY A 191 14.75 -4.06 16.19
CA GLY A 191 14.17 -4.26 17.52
C GLY A 191 14.76 -3.37 18.61
N THR A 192 15.77 -2.55 18.30
CA THR A 192 16.38 -1.62 19.27
C THR A 192 15.39 -0.54 19.67
N TRP A 193 15.16 -0.36 20.98
CA TRP A 193 14.36 0.75 21.49
C TRP A 193 15.19 2.04 21.55
N LEU A 194 14.72 3.05 20.83
CA LEU A 194 15.22 4.40 20.82
C LEU A 194 14.43 5.23 21.83
N GLU A 195 15.09 6.16 22.51
CA GLU A 195 14.54 6.90 23.63
C GLU A 195 14.65 8.41 23.41
N SER A 196 13.58 9.16 23.69
CA SER A 196 13.61 10.63 23.61
C SER A 196 12.71 11.33 24.62
N VAL A 197 13.04 12.58 24.96
CA VAL A 197 12.27 13.44 25.87
C VAL A 197 11.34 14.34 25.03
N LEU A 198 10.33 13.74 24.40
CA LEU A 198 9.28 14.48 23.69
C LEU A 198 8.00 14.65 24.53
N GLY A 199 8.01 14.16 25.79
CA GLY A 199 6.97 14.35 26.79
C GLY A 199 7.26 15.52 27.76
N PRO A 200 6.29 15.91 28.61
CA PRO A 200 6.50 16.95 29.61
C PRO A 200 7.60 16.54 30.62
N PRO A 201 8.49 17.46 31.04
CA PRO A 201 9.51 17.15 32.04
C PRO A 201 8.88 16.79 33.39
N ALA A 202 9.53 15.89 34.12
CA ALA A 202 9.11 15.52 35.47
C ALA A 202 8.97 16.78 36.35
N GLY A 203 7.73 17.06 36.79
CA GLY A 203 7.45 18.20 37.67
C GLY A 203 7.05 19.50 36.97
N GLY A 204 6.81 19.52 35.64
CA GLY A 204 6.13 20.62 34.96
C GLY A 204 6.92 21.94 34.87
N LYS A 205 8.25 21.91 35.02
CA LYS A 205 9.09 23.10 34.91
C LYS A 205 9.44 23.39 33.45
N LYS A 206 9.07 24.57 32.97
CA LYS A 206 9.31 25.06 31.60
C LYS A 206 10.78 25.31 31.23
N SER A 207 11.73 25.22 32.17
CA SER A 207 13.15 25.58 31.94
C SER A 207 14.09 24.38 31.75
N GLU A 208 13.57 23.17 31.71
CA GLU A 208 14.33 22.05 31.15
C GLU A 208 14.10 22.09 29.64
N SER A 209 14.84 23.00 28.99
CA SER A 209 15.01 22.95 27.55
C SER A 209 15.64 21.60 27.24
N GLY A 210 14.81 20.61 26.92
CA GLY A 210 15.18 19.31 26.36
C GLY A 210 15.74 19.49 24.95
N ASN A 211 16.73 20.38 24.80
CA ASN A 211 17.58 20.44 23.63
C ASN A 211 18.22 19.05 23.49
N LEU A 212 17.76 18.28 22.50
CA LEU A 212 18.55 17.27 21.81
C LEU A 212 19.06 16.09 22.67
N THR A 213 18.51 15.82 23.85
CA THR A 213 18.93 14.66 24.66
C THR A 213 18.02 13.46 24.40
N GLY A 214 18.21 12.79 23.26
CA GLY A 214 17.50 11.58 22.90
C GLY A 214 17.84 11.14 21.47
N ASN A 215 17.54 9.89 21.13
CA ASN A 215 17.88 9.32 19.82
C ASN A 215 17.00 9.84 18.66
N PHE A 216 15.93 10.58 18.98
CA PHE A 216 14.97 11.11 18.01
C PHE A 216 14.29 12.39 18.50
N MET A 217 13.66 13.15 17.60
CA MET A 217 12.98 14.41 17.94
C MET A 217 11.81 14.74 17.00
N TRP A 218 11.04 15.77 17.36
CA TRP A 218 10.08 16.37 16.45
C TRP A 218 10.81 17.10 15.31
N VAL A 219 10.43 16.81 14.08
CA VAL A 219 10.94 17.50 12.88
C VAL A 219 9.82 18.21 12.14
N ASP A 220 10.17 19.35 11.56
CA ASP A 220 9.32 20.11 10.67
C ASP A 220 9.76 19.88 9.22
N TYR A 221 8.88 19.32 8.40
CA TYR A 221 9.18 19.05 6.99
C TYR A 221 8.97 20.27 6.07
N SER A 222 8.45 21.41 6.58
CA SER A 222 8.17 22.61 5.81
C SER A 222 8.88 23.90 6.31
N PRO A 223 10.19 23.86 6.63
CA PRO A 223 10.89 25.04 7.16
C PRO A 223 10.93 26.19 6.13
N PRO A 224 10.96 27.47 6.58
CA PRO A 224 10.93 27.96 7.96
C PRO A 224 9.50 28.16 8.51
N GLY A 225 8.48 27.72 7.76
CA GLY A 225 7.10 27.73 8.19
C GLY A 225 6.83 26.65 9.24
N GLY A 226 5.57 26.54 9.67
CA GLY A 226 5.07 25.44 10.48
C GLY A 226 4.77 25.74 11.94
N GLY A 227 4.55 24.69 12.74
CA GLY A 227 4.21 24.81 14.16
C GLY A 227 3.35 23.68 14.72
N ALA A 228 2.93 23.82 15.99
CA ALA A 228 2.20 22.76 16.70
C ALA A 228 0.93 22.29 15.97
N SER A 229 0.19 23.21 15.35
CA SER A 229 -1.03 22.87 14.61
C SER A 229 -0.77 22.04 13.36
N GLU A 230 0.36 22.26 12.68
CA GLU A 230 0.72 21.48 11.50
C GLU A 230 1.10 20.05 11.93
N LEU A 231 1.98 19.93 12.91
CA LEU A 231 2.40 18.63 13.44
C LEU A 231 1.21 17.84 14.01
N ALA A 232 0.27 18.51 14.68
CA ALA A 232 -0.98 17.91 15.13
C ALA A 232 -1.80 17.34 13.96
N GLY A 233 -1.94 18.11 12.87
CA GLY A 233 -2.61 17.64 11.65
C GLY A 233 -1.89 16.46 10.98
N GLN A 234 -0.56 16.43 11.01
CA GLN A 234 0.23 15.31 10.49
C GLN A 234 0.10 14.05 11.38
N LEU A 235 -0.02 14.22 12.70
CA LEU A 235 -0.19 13.12 13.64
C LEU A 235 -1.60 12.53 13.59
N THR A 236 -2.64 13.37 13.60
CA THR A 236 -4.05 12.95 13.50
C THR A 236 -4.41 12.48 12.09
N GLY A 237 -3.81 13.07 11.06
CA GLY A 237 -3.95 12.69 9.65
C GLY A 237 -2.91 11.68 9.14
N PRO A 238 -2.81 11.47 7.82
CA PRO A 238 -1.95 10.43 7.24
C PRO A 238 -0.43 10.68 7.43
N GLY A 239 -0.02 11.89 7.83
CA GLY A 239 1.37 12.31 7.91
C GLY A 239 1.75 13.25 6.77
N VAL A 240 3.05 13.45 6.58
CA VAL A 240 3.61 14.21 5.45
C VAL A 240 3.82 13.26 4.28
N CYS A 241 2.98 13.36 3.26
CA CYS A 241 3.03 12.42 2.12
C CYS A 241 3.85 12.95 0.93
N SER A 242 4.14 14.26 0.91
CA SER A 242 5.10 14.85 -0.04
C SER A 242 6.49 14.90 0.61
N LEU A 243 7.08 13.72 0.78
CA LEU A 243 8.37 13.63 1.47
C LEU A 243 9.47 14.36 0.69
N PRO A 244 10.32 15.14 1.39
CA PRO A 244 11.40 15.85 0.74
C PRO A 244 12.46 14.87 0.21
N ALA A 245 13.12 15.25 -0.88
CA ALA A 245 14.22 14.46 -1.46
C ALA A 245 15.42 14.40 -0.50
N GLN A 246 16.29 13.41 -0.68
CA GLN A 246 17.54 13.32 0.09
C GLN A 246 18.36 14.61 -0.01
N GLY A 247 18.95 15.03 1.10
CA GLY A 247 19.71 16.28 1.22
C GLY A 247 18.85 17.53 1.43
N SER A 248 17.52 17.42 1.27
CA SER A 248 16.60 18.53 1.60
C SER A 248 16.67 18.84 3.09
N GLN A 249 16.56 20.12 3.41
CA GLN A 249 16.60 20.61 4.78
C GLN A 249 15.22 20.46 5.44
N VAL A 250 15.19 19.85 6.63
CA VAL A 250 14.05 19.83 7.55
C VAL A 250 14.38 20.70 8.76
N GLY A 251 13.37 21.30 9.39
CA GLY A 251 13.52 22.20 10.54
C GLY A 251 13.37 21.48 11.88
N GLU A 252 13.92 22.10 12.94
CA GLU A 252 13.64 21.66 14.31
C GLU A 252 12.26 22.18 14.75
N ALA A 253 11.40 21.29 15.24
CA ALA A 253 10.09 21.68 15.76
C ALA A 253 10.10 22.03 17.27
N GLY A 254 11.17 21.66 17.99
CA GLY A 254 11.33 21.78 19.44
C GLY A 254 10.39 20.86 20.23
N VAL A 255 10.42 20.94 21.56
CA VAL A 255 9.50 20.17 22.43
C VAL A 255 8.09 20.79 22.38
N LYS A 256 7.13 20.06 21.79
CA LYS A 256 5.73 20.48 21.70
C LYS A 256 4.81 19.55 22.50
N SER A 257 4.69 19.80 23.81
CA SER A 257 3.84 19.00 24.70
C SER A 257 2.36 18.98 24.32
N SER A 258 1.90 19.93 23.49
CA SER A 258 0.54 19.98 22.96
C SER A 258 0.21 18.83 22.01
N LEU A 259 1.21 18.14 21.44
CA LEU A 259 1.03 17.05 20.47
C LEU A 259 0.64 15.71 21.11
N ALA A 260 0.59 15.64 22.46
CA ALA A 260 0.35 14.39 23.15
C ALA A 260 -1.00 13.76 22.78
N ASN A 261 -2.06 14.55 22.68
CA ASN A 261 -3.39 14.03 22.33
C ASN A 261 -3.44 13.55 20.86
N ASP A 262 -2.76 14.26 19.96
CA ASP A 262 -2.65 13.91 18.53
C ASP A 262 -1.84 12.64 18.31
N TRP A 263 -0.80 12.41 19.12
CA TRP A 263 -0.04 11.16 19.15
C TRP A 263 -0.88 10.01 19.71
N ASN A 264 -1.55 10.25 20.84
CA ASN A 264 -2.33 9.26 21.59
C ASN A 264 -3.53 8.75 20.79
N SER A 265 -4.06 9.56 19.85
CA SER A 265 -5.15 9.12 18.97
C SER A 265 -4.76 7.93 18.09
N ARG A 266 -3.47 7.75 17.77
CA ARG A 266 -2.97 6.56 17.04
C ARG A 266 -3.06 5.27 17.87
N PHE A 267 -3.14 5.39 19.19
CA PHE A 267 -3.39 4.29 20.13
C PHE A 267 -4.89 4.11 20.43
N GLY A 268 -5.76 4.87 19.76
CA GLY A 268 -7.19 4.87 20.05
C GLY A 268 -7.56 5.54 21.37
N ILE A 269 -6.72 6.45 21.87
CA ILE A 269 -6.98 7.20 23.11
C ILE A 269 -7.41 8.62 22.74
N ASN A 270 -8.65 8.97 23.06
CA ASN A 270 -9.25 10.26 22.75
C ASN A 270 -9.27 11.15 24.00
N GLN A 271 -8.91 12.43 23.83
CA GLN A 271 -8.90 13.40 24.93
C GLN A 271 -8.85 14.84 24.44
N GLY A 272 -9.52 15.72 25.19
CA GLY A 272 -9.45 17.16 24.96
C GLY A 272 -10.00 17.55 23.60
N SER A 273 -9.13 18.09 22.73
CA SER A 273 -9.48 18.53 21.37
C SER A 273 -9.59 17.41 20.35
N VAL A 274 -9.10 16.20 20.64
CA VAL A 274 -9.20 15.03 19.76
C VAL A 274 -10.28 14.10 20.30
N LYS A 275 -11.37 13.95 19.54
CA LYS A 275 -12.52 13.10 19.89
C LYS A 275 -12.55 11.84 19.05
N GLU A 276 -13.36 10.87 19.49
CA GLU A 276 -13.64 9.68 18.71
C GLU A 276 -14.20 10.05 17.33
N GLY A 277 -13.63 9.46 16.27
CA GLY A 277 -13.96 9.78 14.88
C GLY A 277 -13.16 10.93 14.27
N ASP A 278 -12.49 11.78 15.07
CA ASP A 278 -11.65 12.87 14.52
C ASP A 278 -10.34 12.32 13.90
N ALA A 279 -9.85 11.20 14.43
CA ALA A 279 -8.66 10.51 13.94
C ALA A 279 -8.87 8.99 13.93
N ILE A 280 -8.44 8.35 12.84
CA ILE A 280 -8.44 6.90 12.68
C ILE A 280 -7.38 6.30 13.63
N PRO A 281 -7.67 5.32 14.50
CA PRO A 281 -6.65 4.68 15.33
C PRO A 281 -5.86 3.60 14.56
N ASP A 282 -4.82 3.04 15.17
CA ASP A 282 -4.27 1.76 14.68
C ASP A 282 -5.25 0.61 14.95
N TYR A 283 -5.10 -0.54 14.27
CA TYR A 283 -5.84 -1.75 14.63
C TYR A 283 -5.59 -2.24 16.06
N SER A 284 -4.52 -1.79 16.75
CA SER A 284 -4.33 -2.03 18.19
C SER A 284 -3.87 -0.80 18.97
N GLY A 285 -4.50 -0.60 20.13
CA GLY A 285 -4.10 0.39 21.13
C GLY A 285 -3.08 -0.11 22.16
N TYR A 286 -2.65 -1.37 22.08
CA TYR A 286 -1.79 -2.00 23.08
C TYR A 286 -0.42 -1.31 23.19
N ALA A 287 -0.07 -0.83 24.37
CA ALA A 287 1.13 -0.04 24.59
C ALA A 287 2.27 -0.85 25.25
N TYR A 288 3.51 -0.56 24.84
CA TYR A 288 4.72 -1.18 25.34
C TYR A 288 5.55 -0.17 26.12
N THR A 289 5.81 -0.48 27.38
CA THR A 289 6.58 0.34 28.33
C THR A 289 7.52 -0.58 29.09
N GLU A 290 8.50 -0.06 29.82
CA GLU A 290 9.36 -0.90 30.67
C GLU A 290 8.60 -1.64 31.78
N VAL A 291 7.37 -1.24 32.10
CA VAL A 291 6.53 -1.89 33.12
C VAL A 291 6.02 -3.24 32.63
N ASN A 292 5.52 -3.28 31.40
CA ASN A 292 4.93 -4.48 30.81
C ASN A 292 5.83 -5.17 29.79
N TRP A 293 6.91 -4.52 29.36
CA TRP A 293 7.92 -5.03 28.44
C TRP A 293 9.34 -4.68 28.92
N PRO A 294 9.83 -5.28 30.02
CA PRO A 294 11.08 -4.86 30.67
C PRO A 294 12.33 -5.06 29.82
N SER A 295 12.29 -5.94 28.80
CA SER A 295 13.41 -6.16 27.87
C SER A 295 13.75 -4.92 27.06
N LYS A 296 12.77 -4.03 26.82
CA LYS A 296 12.90 -2.83 25.98
C LYS A 296 13.57 -3.14 24.64
N PHE A 297 13.15 -4.25 24.04
CA PHE A 297 13.70 -4.75 22.79
C PHE A 297 12.68 -5.66 22.12
N ASN A 298 12.58 -5.55 20.78
CA ASN A 298 11.89 -6.48 19.88
C ASN A 298 10.43 -6.80 20.28
N ALA A 299 9.60 -5.76 20.38
CA ALA A 299 8.17 -5.88 20.63
C ALA A 299 7.34 -6.09 19.35
N LEU A 300 7.93 -5.98 18.16
CA LEU A 300 7.23 -6.08 16.87
C LEU A 300 6.36 -7.34 16.73
N SER A 301 6.87 -8.51 17.11
CA SER A 301 6.15 -9.78 16.95
C SER A 301 4.91 -9.87 17.85
N ASP A 302 5.02 -9.42 19.10
CA ASP A 302 3.86 -9.31 19.99
C ASP A 302 2.88 -8.26 19.46
N PHE A 303 3.38 -7.11 18.99
CA PHE A 303 2.54 -6.06 18.40
C PHE A 303 1.71 -6.57 17.22
N GLN A 304 2.32 -7.30 16.28
CA GLN A 304 1.61 -7.91 15.15
C GLN A 304 0.46 -8.83 15.61
N SER A 305 0.69 -9.61 16.68
CA SER A 305 -0.35 -10.46 17.28
C SER A 305 -1.46 -9.64 17.96
N LYS A 306 -1.13 -8.62 18.77
CA LYS A 306 -2.13 -7.72 19.39
C LYS A 306 -2.95 -6.98 18.36
N ARG A 307 -2.31 -6.60 17.26
CA ARG A 307 -2.92 -5.94 16.10
C ARG A 307 -3.91 -6.83 15.38
N GLY A 308 -3.54 -8.09 15.11
CA GLY A 308 -4.45 -9.08 14.52
C GLY A 308 -5.65 -9.43 15.41
N ALA A 309 -5.51 -9.28 16.73
CA ALA A 309 -6.57 -9.51 17.71
C ALA A 309 -7.32 -8.23 18.14
N ASN A 310 -7.07 -7.09 17.49
CA ASN A 310 -7.67 -5.79 17.78
C ASN A 310 -7.62 -5.39 19.27
N ILE A 311 -6.52 -5.69 19.96
CA ILE A 311 -6.41 -5.46 21.41
C ILE A 311 -6.35 -3.95 21.71
N PRO A 312 -7.25 -3.41 22.54
CA PRO A 312 -7.25 -1.99 22.89
C PRO A 312 -6.16 -1.65 23.92
N TYR A 313 -5.99 -0.35 24.18
CA TYR A 313 -5.08 0.12 25.22
C TYR A 313 -5.46 -0.46 26.59
N GLN A 314 -4.49 -1.08 27.25
CA GLN A 314 -4.67 -1.84 28.49
C GLN A 314 -4.84 -0.96 29.75
N GLY A 315 -4.89 0.36 29.58
CA GLY A 315 -5.05 1.33 30.65
C GLY A 315 -3.74 1.75 31.32
N ASP A 316 -3.79 2.93 31.93
CA ASP A 316 -2.68 3.65 32.56
C ASP A 316 -1.99 2.85 33.67
N ALA A 317 -2.74 2.10 34.48
CA ALA A 317 -2.18 1.29 35.57
C ALA A 317 -1.25 0.16 35.05
N SER A 318 -1.60 -0.42 33.91
CA SER A 318 -0.86 -1.55 33.30
C SER A 318 0.40 -1.11 32.56
N THR A 319 0.55 0.19 32.30
CA THR A 319 1.66 0.79 31.53
C THR A 319 2.51 1.73 32.39
N GLY A 320 2.06 2.09 33.59
CA GLY A 320 2.69 3.15 34.38
C GLY A 320 2.52 4.54 33.78
N LEU A 321 1.64 4.72 32.79
CA LEU A 321 1.38 6.02 32.19
C LEU A 321 0.23 6.73 32.90
N ASN A 322 0.02 8.01 32.57
CA ASN A 322 -1.12 8.77 33.05
C ASN A 322 -1.71 9.61 31.90
N THR A 323 -2.38 8.93 30.97
CA THR A 323 -2.88 9.55 29.75
C THR A 323 -4.16 10.35 29.96
N HIS A 324 -4.97 10.08 30.99
CA HIS A 324 -6.26 10.77 31.22
C HIS A 324 -7.25 10.76 30.03
N GLY A 325 -6.99 9.94 29.01
CA GLY A 325 -7.84 9.82 27.83
C GLY A 325 -8.76 8.60 27.90
N THR A 326 -9.79 8.60 27.04
CA THR A 326 -10.71 7.47 26.89
C THR A 326 -10.23 6.59 25.75
N ALA A 327 -9.89 5.34 26.05
CA ALA A 327 -9.53 4.35 25.04
C ALA A 327 -10.80 3.79 24.36
N VAL A 328 -10.78 3.67 23.04
CA VAL A 328 -11.80 2.96 22.27
C VAL A 328 -11.70 1.44 22.48
N ASP A 329 -12.79 0.73 22.21
CA ASP A 329 -12.87 -0.73 22.40
C ASP A 329 -12.39 -1.52 21.16
N ALA A 330 -12.30 -2.85 21.30
CA ALA A 330 -11.84 -3.74 20.25
C ALA A 330 -12.73 -3.71 18.99
N THR A 331 -14.04 -3.53 19.15
CA THR A 331 -15.01 -3.47 18.03
C THR A 331 -14.74 -2.23 17.20
N TYR A 332 -14.55 -1.08 17.85
CA TYR A 332 -14.21 0.15 17.15
C TYR A 332 -12.88 0.03 16.40
N LEU A 333 -11.85 -0.56 17.01
CA LEU A 333 -10.55 -0.79 16.37
C LEU A 333 -10.68 -1.73 15.17
N GLN A 334 -11.53 -2.75 15.24
CA GLN A 334 -11.78 -3.66 14.13
C GLN A 334 -12.45 -2.96 12.95
N GLU A 335 -13.46 -2.12 13.21
CA GLU A 335 -14.25 -1.45 12.18
C GLU A 335 -13.55 -0.23 11.58
N ASN A 336 -12.77 0.48 12.38
CA ASN A 336 -12.24 1.81 12.02
C ASN A 336 -10.70 1.90 12.10
N GLY A 337 -10.00 0.83 12.49
CA GLY A 337 -8.54 0.85 12.59
C GLY A 337 -7.83 0.91 11.23
N ALA A 338 -6.57 1.32 11.25
CA ALA A 338 -5.69 1.32 10.09
C ALA A 338 -4.21 1.08 10.46
N ASP A 339 -3.32 1.14 9.48
CA ASP A 339 -1.86 1.08 9.63
C ASP A 339 -1.29 2.42 10.04
N ARG A 340 -1.13 2.62 11.36
CA ARG A 340 -0.80 3.94 11.92
C ARG A 340 0.33 3.96 12.95
N ARG A 341 0.78 2.81 13.45
CA ARG A 341 1.89 2.72 14.41
C ARG A 341 3.20 2.19 13.85
N LEU A 342 3.17 1.56 12.67
CA LEU A 342 4.35 1.25 11.87
C LEU A 342 4.55 2.38 10.87
N VAL A 343 5.47 3.28 11.19
CA VAL A 343 5.57 4.59 10.54
C VAL A 343 6.95 4.85 9.97
N THR A 344 6.98 5.55 8.85
CA THR A 344 8.22 6.06 8.26
C THR A 344 8.64 7.33 9.01
N VAL A 345 9.93 7.44 9.31
CA VAL A 345 10.55 8.62 9.93
C VAL A 345 11.83 8.99 9.19
N ALA A 346 12.14 10.28 9.14
CA ALA A 346 13.38 10.75 8.55
C ALA A 346 14.57 10.36 9.43
N VAL A 347 15.70 10.06 8.81
CA VAL A 347 16.99 9.95 9.48
C VAL A 347 17.80 11.18 9.06
N VAL A 348 18.17 11.99 10.03
CA VAL A 348 18.72 13.33 9.83
C VAL A 348 20.04 13.50 10.55
N ASP A 349 20.84 14.45 10.08
CA ASP A 349 22.05 14.88 10.77
C ASP A 349 21.68 15.82 11.93
N CYS A 350 21.55 15.29 13.14
CA CYS A 350 21.11 16.09 14.29
C CYS A 350 22.11 17.19 14.68
N ASP A 351 23.36 17.12 14.25
CA ASP A 351 24.33 18.21 14.44
C ASP A 351 23.96 19.47 13.64
N GLY A 352 23.16 19.32 12.58
CA GLY A 352 22.59 20.46 11.85
C GLY A 352 21.64 21.30 12.72
N PHE A 353 20.96 20.69 13.69
CA PHE A 353 20.07 21.39 14.63
C PHE A 353 20.81 22.01 15.82
N THR A 354 22.01 21.54 16.16
CA THR A 354 22.83 22.18 17.21
C THR A 354 23.53 23.43 16.68
N SER A 355 23.95 23.41 15.42
CA SER A 355 24.72 24.47 14.77
C SER A 355 23.87 25.45 13.94
N GLY A 356 22.63 25.07 13.62
CA GLY A 356 21.65 25.84 12.86
C GLY A 356 20.21 25.51 13.26
N THR A 357 19.23 25.84 12.42
CA THR A 357 17.79 25.52 12.66
C THR A 357 17.27 24.40 11.74
N THR A 358 18.14 23.85 10.89
CA THR A 358 17.76 22.84 9.90
C THR A 358 18.82 21.75 9.78
N ALA A 359 18.38 20.55 9.39
CA ALA A 359 19.24 19.41 9.11
C ALA A 359 18.86 18.75 7.78
N PRO A 360 19.83 18.22 7.01
CA PRO A 360 19.54 17.44 5.81
C PRO A 360 18.92 16.07 6.15
N VAL A 361 17.91 15.67 5.37
CA VAL A 361 17.42 14.27 5.36
C VAL A 361 18.45 13.39 4.68
N GLN A 362 19.00 12.43 5.42
CA GLN A 362 20.02 11.51 4.93
C GLN A 362 19.42 10.18 4.46
N ALA A 363 18.40 9.68 5.16
CA ALA A 363 17.73 8.42 4.85
C ALA A 363 16.32 8.37 5.46
N TRP A 364 15.63 7.24 5.27
CA TRP A 364 14.34 6.95 5.90
C TRP A 364 14.44 5.65 6.70
N ALA A 365 13.77 5.60 7.85
CA ALA A 365 13.70 4.43 8.70
C ALA A 365 12.26 4.03 8.98
N CYS A 366 12.04 2.73 9.16
CA CYS A 366 10.80 2.21 9.69
C CYS A 366 10.90 2.13 11.21
N VAL A 367 9.88 2.61 11.91
CA VAL A 367 9.80 2.50 13.37
C VAL A 367 8.41 2.06 13.83
N LEU A 368 8.37 1.38 14.97
CA LEU A 368 7.13 1.11 15.69
C LEU A 368 6.97 2.13 16.84
N MET A 369 5.83 2.82 16.85
CA MET A 369 5.39 3.62 17.99
C MET A 369 5.01 2.70 19.14
N LEU A 370 5.68 2.79 20.30
CA LEU A 370 5.51 1.81 21.37
C LEU A 370 4.42 2.15 22.37
N HIS A 371 4.28 3.42 22.78
CA HIS A 371 3.29 3.81 23.79
C HIS A 371 2.76 5.24 23.58
N PRO A 372 1.58 5.56 24.17
CA PRO A 372 1.07 6.93 24.18
C PRO A 372 1.97 7.84 25.03
N ILE A 373 1.93 9.14 24.74
CA ILE A 373 2.61 10.18 25.51
C ILE A 373 1.84 10.39 26.82
N ASN A 374 2.58 10.35 27.92
CA ASN A 374 2.09 10.79 29.22
C ASN A 374 1.85 12.30 29.20
N ASN A 375 0.59 12.74 29.32
CA ASN A 375 0.21 14.14 29.14
C ASN A 375 -0.26 14.82 30.42
N SER A 376 -0.23 14.09 31.53
CA SER A 376 -0.74 14.55 32.83
C SER A 376 0.30 14.30 33.92
N GLN A 377 0.23 15.07 35.00
CA GLN A 377 1.11 14.87 36.15
C GLN A 377 0.83 13.50 36.79
N GLY A 378 1.85 12.65 36.92
CA GLY A 378 1.74 11.30 37.45
C GLY A 378 2.37 10.28 36.51
N GLY A 379 2.05 9.00 36.73
CA GLY A 379 2.72 7.88 36.08
C GLY A 379 3.95 7.40 36.86
N SER A 380 4.39 6.19 36.56
CA SER A 380 5.54 5.51 37.16
C SER A 380 6.43 4.93 36.06
N GLY A 381 7.73 4.85 36.34
CA GLY A 381 8.71 4.36 35.38
C GLY A 381 9.31 5.45 34.48
N THR A 382 10.21 5.01 33.61
CA THR A 382 10.92 5.85 32.63
C THR A 382 9.99 6.30 31.49
N GLY A 383 9.09 5.44 31.01
CA GLY A 383 8.10 5.73 29.97
C GLY A 383 7.08 6.81 30.36
N ALA A 384 6.94 7.11 31.65
CA ALA A 384 6.14 8.24 32.13
C ALA A 384 6.76 9.61 31.79
N THR A 385 8.07 9.66 31.52
CA THR A 385 8.81 10.93 31.25
C THR A 385 9.52 10.93 29.90
N ARG A 386 9.60 9.76 29.26
CA ARG A 386 10.31 9.55 28.01
C ARG A 386 9.43 8.78 27.04
N MET A 387 9.72 8.95 25.75
CA MET A 387 9.08 8.23 24.68
C MET A 387 10.02 7.18 24.13
N TYR A 388 9.46 6.01 23.83
CA TYR A 388 10.17 4.96 23.11
C TYR A 388 9.62 4.77 21.70
N LEU A 389 10.55 4.54 20.78
CA LEU A 389 10.29 4.00 19.45
C LEU A 389 11.11 2.73 19.29
N GLU A 390 10.62 1.76 18.55
CA GLU A 390 11.42 0.60 18.17
C GLU A 390 11.92 0.76 16.74
N TYR A 391 13.23 0.68 16.55
CA TYR A 391 13.88 0.74 15.24
C TYR A 391 13.68 -0.57 14.47
N LEU A 392 13.11 -0.48 13.27
CA LEU A 392 12.76 -1.66 12.44
C LEU A 392 13.56 -1.75 11.14
N GLY A 393 14.68 -1.02 11.05
CA GLY A 393 15.54 -1.00 9.87
C GLY A 393 15.32 0.22 8.97
N ARG A 394 16.03 0.24 7.84
CA ARG A 394 15.85 1.29 6.83
C ARG A 394 14.56 1.00 6.06
N SER A 395 13.87 2.06 5.65
CA SER A 395 12.57 1.89 4.98
C SER A 395 12.67 1.20 3.62
N ASN A 396 13.85 1.19 3.00
CA ASN A 396 14.12 0.52 1.72
C ASN A 396 14.65 -0.92 1.89
N ASP A 397 14.78 -1.42 3.12
CA ASP A 397 15.16 -2.81 3.37
C ASP A 397 13.98 -3.75 3.04
N THR A 398 14.27 -4.92 2.47
CA THR A 398 13.26 -5.93 2.05
C THR A 398 12.40 -6.47 3.18
N GLY A 399 12.88 -6.37 4.42
CA GLY A 399 12.15 -6.78 5.63
C GLY A 399 11.39 -5.66 6.33
N SER A 400 11.40 -4.42 5.81
CA SER A 400 10.78 -3.27 6.48
C SER A 400 9.25 -3.43 6.56
N PRO A 401 8.65 -3.41 7.78
CA PRO A 401 7.22 -3.64 7.97
C PRO A 401 6.34 -2.40 7.81
N CYS A 402 6.91 -1.22 7.53
CA CYS A 402 6.13 0.01 7.37
C CYS A 402 5.30 -0.01 6.10
N ALA A 403 4.05 0.45 6.18
CA ALA A 403 3.14 0.56 5.04
C ALA A 403 3.55 1.71 4.10
N THR A 404 3.38 1.51 2.79
CA THR A 404 4.01 2.36 1.79
C THR A 404 3.07 2.66 0.63
N ASN A 405 2.95 3.94 0.30
CA ASN A 405 2.25 4.42 -0.88
C ASN A 405 3.28 5.10 -1.80
N GLY A 406 2.94 5.32 -3.08
CA GLY A 406 3.81 6.03 -4.02
C GLY A 406 4.22 5.26 -5.26
N VAL A 407 5.14 5.84 -6.02
CA VAL A 407 5.59 5.31 -7.32
C VAL A 407 6.82 4.43 -7.12
N PRO A 408 6.85 3.19 -7.67
CA PRO A 408 8.03 2.35 -7.55
C PRO A 408 9.26 3.00 -8.19
N ALA A 409 10.37 2.96 -7.47
CA ALA A 409 11.69 3.34 -7.91
C ALA A 409 12.38 2.22 -8.68
N GLY A 410 13.49 2.58 -9.33
CA GLY A 410 14.46 1.59 -9.76
C GLY A 410 15.19 0.94 -8.57
N PRO A 411 16.10 -0.01 -8.83
CA PRO A 411 16.82 -0.78 -7.78
C PRO A 411 17.61 0.06 -6.77
N THR A 412 17.85 1.34 -7.09
CA THR A 412 18.54 2.31 -6.21
C THR A 412 17.58 3.18 -5.40
N GLY A 413 16.29 2.82 -5.37
CA GLY A 413 15.28 3.52 -4.58
C GLY A 413 15.58 3.47 -3.08
N ILE A 414 15.34 4.58 -2.40
CA ILE A 414 15.58 4.74 -0.95
C ILE A 414 14.30 5.05 -0.17
N GLY A 415 13.18 5.19 -0.88
CA GLY A 415 11.87 5.42 -0.29
C GLY A 415 11.27 4.12 0.27
N PRO A 416 10.30 4.22 1.19
CA PRO A 416 9.65 3.04 1.74
C PRO A 416 8.89 2.31 0.64
N MET A 417 9.04 0.98 0.55
CA MET A 417 8.05 0.01 0.00
C MET A 417 7.35 0.39 -1.31
N VAL A 418 6.31 -0.30 -1.78
CA VAL A 418 5.17 0.17 -2.63
C VAL A 418 4.73 -0.89 -3.62
N PRO A 419 3.42 -1.10 -3.81
CA PRO A 419 2.91 -2.05 -4.78
C PRO A 419 3.42 -1.77 -6.19
N ALA A 420 4.04 -2.77 -6.79
CA ALA A 420 4.51 -2.76 -8.17
C ALA A 420 4.15 -4.07 -8.84
N LEU A 421 3.67 -3.98 -10.09
CA LEU A 421 3.48 -5.16 -10.92
C LEU A 421 4.83 -5.75 -11.28
N VAL A 422 4.95 -7.06 -11.10
CA VAL A 422 6.11 -7.84 -11.53
C VAL A 422 5.68 -8.68 -12.72
N ARG A 423 6.55 -8.73 -13.73
CA ARG A 423 6.32 -9.46 -14.98
C ARG A 423 7.25 -10.64 -15.10
#